data_AF-A0A3N5GIN8-F1
#
_entry.id   AF-A0A3N5GIN8-F1
#
_cell.length_a   1.000
_cell.length_b   1.000
_cell.length_c   1.000
_cell.angle_alpha   90.00
_cell.angle_beta   90.00
_cell.angle_gamma   90.00
#
_symmetry.space_group_name_H-M   'P 1'
#
loop_
_entity.id
_entity.type
_entity.pdbx_description
1 polymer ?
#
loop_
_entity_poly.entity_id
_entity_poly.type
_entity_poly.pdbx_seq_one_letter_code
_entity_poly.pdbx_strand_id
1 'polypeptide(L)'
;MASVERVTVTLPNDLLRDIDRREKNRSKFVAEAVRHELDRRRRAELRRSLQNPHPESADLAEQGLEEWTRGLPEEDTEALVDSKAGTPVRWVSGEGWVEGRE
;
A
#
# COMPACT_ATOMS: atom_id res chain seq x y z
N MET A 1 -4.55 26.51 -9.99
CA MET A 1 -4.55 26.96 -8.58
C MET A 1 -5.76 26.31 -7.91
N ALA A 2 -5.59 25.66 -6.77
CA ALA A 2 -6.73 25.06 -6.07
C ALA A 2 -7.70 26.17 -5.64
N SER A 3 -8.96 26.09 -6.08
CA SER A 3 -10.01 27.00 -5.65
C SER A 3 -10.27 26.79 -4.16
N VAL A 4 -10.30 27.89 -3.40
CA VAL A 4 -10.61 27.85 -1.96
C VAL A 4 -12.08 28.19 -1.78
N GLU A 5 -12.82 27.30 -1.14
CA GLU A 5 -14.24 27.52 -0.77
C GLU A 5 -14.34 27.90 0.71
N ARG A 6 -15.20 28.87 1.05
CA ARG A 6 -15.43 29.28 2.43
C ARG A 6 -16.57 28.45 3.01
N VAL A 7 -16.26 27.70 4.07
CA VAL A 7 -17.22 26.86 4.79
C VAL A 7 -17.40 27.39 6.21
N THR A 8 -18.64 27.47 6.68
CA THR A 8 -18.97 27.81 8.08
C THR A 8 -19.12 26.52 8.88
N VAL A 9 -18.35 26.38 9.96
CA VAL A 9 -18.39 25.22 10.85
C VAL A 9 -18.61 25.65 12.29
N THR A 10 -19.27 24.80 13.07
CA THR A 10 -19.42 25.00 14.52
C THR A 10 -18.38 24.16 15.23
N LEU A 11 -17.58 24.79 16.10
CA LEU A 11 -16.54 24.15 16.89
C LEU A 11 -16.67 24.58 18.36
N PRO A 12 -16.30 23.70 19.32
CA PRO A 12 -16.23 24.06 20.73
C PRO A 12 -15.28 25.24 20.98
N ASN A 13 -15.66 26.14 21.89
CA ASN A 13 -14.92 27.37 22.17
C ASN A 13 -13.51 27.12 22.75
N ASP A 14 -13.38 26.08 23.55
CA ASP A 14 -12.11 25.57 24.10
C ASP A 14 -11.17 25.12 22.98
N LEU A 15 -11.67 24.37 21.98
CA LEU A 15 -10.86 23.96 20.83
C LEU A 15 -10.42 25.16 19.98
N LEU A 16 -11.31 26.13 19.75
CA LEU A 16 -10.95 27.37 19.04
C LEU A 16 -9.85 28.15 19.76
N ARG A 17 -9.93 28.25 21.09
CA ARG A 17 -8.89 28.90 21.92
C ARG A 17 -7.55 28.17 21.81
N ASP A 18 -7.57 26.84 21.80
CA ASP A 18 -6.36 26.04 21.67
C ASP A 18 -5.72 26.14 20.30
N ILE A 19 -6.52 26.29 19.23
CA ILE A 19 -6.02 26.59 17.89
C ILE A 19 -5.35 27.96 17.87
N ASP A 20 -6.04 28.98 18.39
CA ASP A 20 -5.54 30.37 18.40
C ASP A 20 -4.23 30.55 19.17
N ARG A 21 -4.01 29.74 20.20
CA ARG A 21 -2.76 29.74 20.98
C ARG A 21 -1.58 29.18 20.21
N ARG A 22 -1.83 28.24 19.29
CA ARG A 22 -0.78 27.49 18.57
C ARG A 22 -0.50 28.05 17.18
N GLU A 23 -1.52 28.53 16.49
CA GLU A 23 -1.42 28.93 15.09
C GLU A 23 -2.23 30.20 14.82
N LYS A 24 -1.63 31.15 14.07
CA LYS A 24 -2.30 32.40 13.70
C LYS A 24 -3.27 32.20 12.54
N ASN A 25 -3.01 31.22 11.68
CA ASN A 25 -3.88 30.89 10.54
C ASN A 25 -4.75 29.65 10.83
N ARG A 26 -5.95 29.89 11.35
CA ARG A 26 -6.95 28.84 11.66
C ARG A 26 -7.26 27.96 10.44
N SER A 27 -7.44 28.56 9.26
CA SER A 27 -7.80 27.82 8.04
C SER A 27 -6.70 26.84 7.64
N LYS A 28 -5.43 27.25 7.78
CA LYS A 28 -4.28 26.37 7.52
C LYS A 28 -4.26 25.20 8.51
N PHE A 29 -4.41 25.48 9.80
CA PHE A 29 -4.44 24.44 10.84
C PHE A 29 -5.56 23.42 10.60
N VAL A 30 -6.78 23.89 10.32
CA VAL A 30 -7.92 23.02 10.04
C VAL A 30 -7.67 22.20 8.78
N ALA A 31 -7.14 22.79 7.71
CA ALA A 31 -6.83 22.05 6.48
C ALA A 31 -5.79 20.94 6.70
N GLU A 32 -4.72 21.22 7.45
CA GLU A 32 -3.70 20.22 7.80
C GLU A 32 -4.27 19.11 8.69
N ALA A 33 -5.04 19.47 9.72
CA ALA A 33 -5.69 18.50 10.61
C ALA A 33 -6.66 17.58 9.85
N VAL A 34 -7.48 18.15 8.95
CA VAL A 34 -8.41 17.38 8.12
C VAL A 34 -7.68 16.45 7.16
N ARG A 35 -6.59 16.90 6.51
CA ARG A 35 -5.76 16.03 5.65
C ARG A 35 -5.20 14.84 6.42
N HIS A 36 -4.63 15.08 7.59
CA HIS A 36 -4.09 14.00 8.42
C HIS A 36 -5.17 13.01 8.86
N GLU A 37 -6.36 13.48 9.21
CA GLU A 37 -7.47 12.61 9.60
C GLU A 37 -8.02 11.82 8.41
N LEU A 38 -8.14 12.42 7.21
CA LEU A 38 -8.54 11.70 5.99
C LEU A 38 -7.54 10.60 5.63
N ASP A 39 -6.24 10.90 5.69
CA ASP A 39 -5.20 9.91 5.44
C ASP A 39 -5.23 8.78 6.47
N ARG A 40 -5.49 9.10 7.75
CA ARG A 40 -5.65 8.10 8.81
C ARG A 40 -6.83 7.18 8.52
N ARG A 41 -7.99 7.73 8.14
CA ARG A 41 -9.19 6.95 7.80
C ARG A 41 -8.97 6.08 6.57
N ARG A 42 -8.38 6.63 5.51
CA ARG A 42 -8.04 5.87 4.30
C ARG A 42 -7.13 4.68 4.61
N ARG A 43 -6.11 4.88 5.45
CA ARG A 43 -5.25 3.78 5.91
C ARG A 43 -6.00 2.74 6.75
N ALA A 44 -6.93 3.18 7.59
CA ALA A 44 -7.74 2.26 8.41
C ALA A 44 -8.71 1.43 7.54
N GLU A 45 -9.35 2.06 6.55
CA GLU A 45 -10.20 1.38 5.57
C GLU A 45 -9.41 0.38 4.73
N LEU A 46 -8.22 0.76 4.25
CA LEU A 46 -7.35 -0.17 3.52
C LEU A 46 -6.94 -1.36 4.39
N ARG A 47 -6.57 -1.14 5.66
CA ARG A 47 -6.30 -2.23 6.60
C ARG A 47 -7.52 -3.12 6.81
N ARG A 48 -8.71 -2.54 6.93
CA ARG A 48 -9.95 -3.31 7.07
C ARG A 48 -10.26 -4.14 5.83
N SER A 49 -9.98 -3.60 4.65
CA SER A 49 -10.09 -4.32 3.37
C SER A 49 -9.09 -5.47 3.31
N LEU A 50 -7.82 -5.25 3.67
CA LEU A 50 -6.82 -6.31 3.74
C LEU A 50 -7.16 -7.41 4.77
N GLN A 51 -7.79 -7.04 5.88
CA GLN A 51 -8.24 -7.99 6.91
C GLN A 51 -9.52 -8.76 6.51
N ASN A 52 -10.24 -8.29 5.50
CA ASN A 52 -11.41 -8.97 4.93
C ASN A 52 -11.11 -9.25 3.45
N PRO A 53 -10.21 -10.21 3.15
CA PRO A 53 -9.88 -10.55 1.77
C PRO A 53 -11.17 -10.86 1.01
N HIS A 54 -11.24 -10.42 -0.24
CA HIS A 54 -12.40 -10.68 -1.07
C HIS A 54 -12.61 -12.19 -1.21
N PRO A 55 -13.85 -12.70 -1.24
CA PRO A 55 -14.11 -14.14 -1.39
C PRO A 55 -13.45 -14.74 -2.62
N GLU A 56 -13.36 -13.96 -3.71
CA GLU A 56 -12.66 -14.32 -4.95
C GLU A 56 -11.15 -14.53 -4.74
N SER A 57 -10.56 -13.93 -3.70
CA SER A 57 -9.17 -14.11 -3.33
C SER A 57 -8.93 -15.38 -2.51
N ALA A 58 -9.98 -16.03 -1.99
CA ALA A 58 -9.83 -17.25 -1.20
C ALA A 58 -9.29 -18.41 -2.06
N ASP A 59 -9.79 -18.55 -3.30
CA ASP A 59 -9.36 -19.60 -4.24
C ASP A 59 -7.91 -19.41 -4.70
N LEU A 60 -7.38 -18.19 -4.65
CA LEU A 60 -6.00 -17.84 -4.99
C LEU A 60 -5.08 -17.79 -3.76
N ALA A 61 -5.61 -17.60 -2.55
CA ALA A 61 -4.81 -17.50 -1.33
C ALA A 61 -4.11 -18.83 -0.99
N GLU A 62 -4.73 -19.96 -1.36
CA GLU A 62 -4.16 -21.29 -1.21
C GLU A 62 -3.20 -21.66 -2.36
N GLN A 63 -3.17 -20.87 -3.44
CA GLN A 63 -2.25 -21.07 -4.55
C GLN A 63 -0.88 -20.50 -4.18
N GLY A 64 0.02 -21.40 -3.80
CA GLY A 64 1.41 -21.08 -3.49
C GLY A 64 2.26 -20.80 -4.73
N LEU A 65 3.54 -20.51 -4.48
CA LEU A 65 4.53 -20.26 -5.54
C LEU A 65 4.61 -21.42 -6.56
N GLU A 66 4.43 -22.66 -6.11
CA GLU A 66 4.47 -23.85 -6.97
C GLU A 66 3.37 -23.87 -8.04
N GLU A 67 2.14 -23.49 -7.67
CA GLU A 67 1.00 -23.40 -8.57
C GLU A 67 1.23 -22.31 -9.63
N TRP A 68 1.81 -21.18 -9.20
CA TRP A 68 2.21 -20.09 -10.09
C TRP A 68 3.33 -20.49 -11.05
N THR A 69 4.39 -21.16 -10.57
CA THR A 69 5.49 -21.63 -11.42
C THR A 69 5.05 -22.66 -12.47
N ARG A 70 3.99 -23.43 -12.21
CA ARG A 70 3.46 -24.42 -13.17
C ARG A 70 2.81 -23.79 -14.39
N GLY A 71 2.35 -22.54 -14.27
CA GLY A 71 1.74 -21.77 -15.36
C GLY A 71 2.72 -20.92 -16.16
N LEU A 72 4.00 -20.89 -15.79
CA LEU A 72 5.01 -20.16 -16.54
C LEU A 72 5.33 -20.92 -17.85
N PRO A 73 5.37 -20.22 -19.00
CA PRO A 73 5.95 -20.79 -20.22
C PRO A 73 7.38 -21.26 -19.95
N GLU A 74 7.79 -22.40 -20.51
CA GLU A 74 9.16 -22.92 -20.36
C GLU A 74 10.21 -21.85 -20.76
N GLU A 75 9.91 -21.06 -21.79
CA GLU A 75 10.72 -19.92 -22.26
C GLU A 75 10.96 -18.83 -21.20
N ASP A 76 10.01 -18.60 -20.28
CA ASP A 76 10.12 -17.56 -19.24
C ASP A 76 10.92 -18.04 -18.02
N THR A 77 10.93 -19.35 -17.75
CA THR A 77 11.72 -19.92 -16.64
C THR A 77 13.21 -20.02 -16.94
N GLU A 78 13.58 -20.17 -18.22
CA GLU A 78 14.98 -20.24 -18.67
C GLU A 78 15.65 -18.86 -18.73
N ALA A 79 14.87 -17.78 -18.82
CA ALA A 79 15.36 -16.40 -18.92
C ALA A 79 15.47 -15.66 -17.58
N LEU A 80 15.19 -16.33 -16.45
CA LEU A 80 15.28 -15.71 -15.12
C LEU A 80 16.75 -15.49 -14.75
N VAL A 81 17.07 -14.26 -14.33
CA VAL A 81 18.42 -13.85 -13.96
C VAL A 81 18.47 -13.24 -12.57
N ASP A 82 19.57 -13.44 -11.86
CA ASP A 82 19.87 -12.67 -10.65
C ASP A 82 20.06 -11.20 -11.03
N SER A 83 19.18 -10.33 -10.54
CA SER A 83 19.21 -8.89 -10.80
C SER A 83 20.54 -8.18 -10.43
N LYS A 84 21.36 -8.76 -9.56
CA LYS A 84 22.66 -8.21 -9.13
C LYS A 84 23.83 -8.78 -9.92
N ALA A 85 23.80 -10.07 -10.23
CA ALA A 85 24.91 -10.77 -10.85
C ALA A 85 24.75 -10.95 -12.37
N GLY A 86 23.52 -10.82 -12.88
CA GLY A 86 23.20 -11.07 -14.29
C GLY A 86 23.31 -12.54 -14.70
N THR A 87 23.46 -13.45 -13.73
CA THR A 87 23.58 -14.89 -13.98
C THR A 87 22.22 -15.55 -14.06
N PRO A 88 22.04 -16.56 -14.93
CA PRO A 88 20.79 -17.30 -15.01
C PRO A 88 20.53 -18.05 -13.69
N VAL A 89 19.27 -18.08 -13.27
CA VAL A 89 18.82 -18.75 -12.06
C VAL A 89 17.61 -19.60 -12.35
N ARG A 90 17.49 -20.73 -11.66
CA ARG A 90 16.33 -21.61 -11.71
C ARG A 90 15.81 -21.89 -10.31
N TRP A 91 14.49 -21.98 -10.18
CA TRP A 91 13.87 -22.43 -8.93
C TRP A 91 13.88 -23.95 -8.84
N VAL A 92 14.35 -24.50 -7.72
CA VAL A 92 14.28 -25.94 -7.39
C VAL A 92 13.47 -26.11 -6.12
N SER A 93 12.35 -26.86 -6.19
CA SER A 93 11.51 -27.11 -5.01
C SER A 93 12.33 -27.79 -3.90
N GLY A 94 12.25 -27.26 -2.68
CA GLY A 94 13.03 -27.71 -1.52
C GLY A 94 14.43 -27.09 -1.35
N GLU A 95 15.02 -26.55 -2.42
CA GLU A 95 16.36 -25.91 -2.39
C GLU A 95 16.30 -24.39 -2.56
N GLY A 96 15.26 -23.88 -3.24
CA GLY A 96 15.08 -22.46 -3.53
C GLY A 96 15.70 -22.04 -4.87
N TRP A 97 16.10 -20.78 -5.00
CA TRP A 97 16.78 -20.27 -6.20
C TRP A 97 18.22 -20.76 -6.26
N VAL A 98 18.56 -21.46 -7.33
CA VAL A 98 19.92 -21.96 -7.61
C VAL A 98 20.42 -21.44 -8.95
N GLU A 99 21.74 -21.34 -9.11
CA GLU A 99 22.35 -20.91 -10.36
C GLU A 99 22.02 -21.91 -11.49
N GLY A 100 21.49 -21.37 -12.60
CA GLY A 100 21.24 -22.13 -13.82
C GLY A 100 22.57 -22.44 -14.48
N ARG A 101 22.83 -23.72 -14.81
CA ARG A 101 23.96 -24.06 -15.69
C ARG A 101 23.54 -23.80 -17.14
N GLU A 102 24.43 -23.15 -17.89
CA GLU A 102 24.32 -22.94 -19.35
C GLU A 102 23.98 -24.24 -20.11
#